data_AF-A0A5C6QC82-F1
#
_entry.id   AF-A0A5C6QC82-F1
#
_cell.length_a   1.000
_cell.length_b   1.000
_cell.length_c   1.000
_cell.angle_alpha   90.00
_cell.angle_beta   90.00
_cell.angle_gamma   90.00
#
_symmetry.space_group_name_H-M   'P 1'
#
loop_
_entity.id
_entity.type
_entity.pdbx_description
1 polymer ?
#
loop_
_entity_poly.entity_id
_entity_poly.type
_entity_poly.pdbx_seq_one_letter_code
_entity_poly.pdbx_strand_id
1 'polypeptide(L)' 'MNNQTKHGITQSQLDAHWMAFTGNREFKKDPRIIVSAEGNYYTDADGRRIFDG' A
#
# COMPACT_ATOMS: atom_id res chain seq x y z
N MET A 1 7.09 -13.66 17.05
CA MET A 1 5.95 -12.77 16.74
C MET A 1 6.14 -12.30 15.31
N ASN A 2 5.64 -13.07 14.35
CA ASN A 2 5.92 -12.85 12.93
C ASN A 2 4.98 -11.75 12.40
N ASN A 3 5.38 -10.49 12.58
CA ASN A 3 4.71 -9.35 11.97
C ASN A 3 5.16 -9.26 10.50
N GLN A 4 4.79 -10.27 9.70
CA GLN A 4 4.94 -10.25 8.25
C GLN A 4 3.92 -9.25 7.71
N THR A 5 4.35 -8.01 7.51
CA THR A 5 3.61 -7.00 6.75
C THR A 5 3.30 -7.59 5.38
N LYS A 6 2.02 -7.82 5.08
CA LYS A 6 1.54 -8.53 3.89
C LYS A 6 2.11 -7.99 2.56
N HIS A 7 2.60 -6.75 2.57
CA HIS A 7 3.03 -5.99 1.38
C HIS A 7 4.55 -5.87 1.25
N GLY A 8 5.34 -6.57 2.09
CA GLY A 8 6.81 -6.55 2.02
C GLY A 8 7.50 -5.25 2.49
N ILE A 9 6.73 -4.26 2.97
CA ILE A 9 7.22 -2.98 3.49
C ILE A 9 7.04 -2.95 5.01
N THR A 10 8.10 -2.59 5.73
CA THR A 10 8.08 -2.50 7.20
C THR A 10 7.37 -1.23 7.69
N GLN A 11 6.84 -1.27 8.92
CA GLN A 11 6.17 -0.12 9.52
C GLN A 11 7.06 1.12 9.60
N SER A 12 8.36 0.96 9.90
CA SER A 12 9.30 2.09 9.98
C SER A 12 9.51 2.78 8.63
N GLN A 13 9.46 2.03 7.52
CA GLN A 13 9.53 2.59 6.17
C GLN A 13 8.26 3.39 5.84
N LEU A 14 7.09 2.93 6.29
CA LEU A 14 5.84 3.69 6.16
C LEU A 14 5.86 4.96 7.03
N ASP A 15 6.40 4.86 8.24
CA ASP A 15 6.46 5.98 9.18
C ASP A 15 7.38 7.11 8.69
N ALA A 16 8.49 6.74 8.05
CA ALA A 16 9.43 7.66 7.41
C ALA A 16 8.85 8.32 6.15
N HIS A 17 7.82 7.72 5.54
CA HIS A 17 7.20 8.26 4.34
C HIS A 17 6.04 9.20 4.69
N TRP A 18 6.07 10.40 4.12
CA TRP A 18 4.97 11.35 4.19
C TRP A 18 4.35 11.51 2.80
N MET A 19 3.08 11.13 2.66
CA MET A 19 2.32 11.39 1.44
C MET A 19 1.56 12.71 1.53
N ALA A 20 1.65 13.51 0.47
CA ALA A 20 0.85 14.72 0.34
C ALA A 20 -0.63 14.36 0.15
N PHE A 21 -1.53 15.23 0.66
CA PHE A 21 -2.98 15.12 0.50
C PHE A 21 -3.59 13.76 0.95
N THR A 22 -2.92 13.05 1.86
CA THR A 22 -3.37 11.75 2.37
C THR A 22 -3.52 11.77 3.88
N GLY A 23 -4.47 11.00 4.42
CA GLY A 23 -4.58 10.74 5.85
C GLY A 23 -3.45 9.80 6.32
N ASN A 24 -2.24 10.33 6.55
CA ASN A 24 -1.06 9.50 6.82
C ASN A 24 -1.22 8.54 7.99
N ARG A 25 -1.99 8.88 9.03
CA ARG A 25 -2.24 7.97 10.16
C ARG A 25 -3.03 6.72 9.74
N GLU A 26 -4.01 6.90 8.87
CA GLU A 26 -4.83 5.79 8.37
C GLU A 26 -4.04 4.96 7.36
N PHE A 27 -3.33 5.62 6.45
CA PHE A 27 -2.44 4.93 5.51
C PHE A 27 -1.36 4.11 6.20
N LYS A 28 -0.70 4.65 7.23
CA LYS A 28 0.32 3.93 7.99
C LYS A 28 -0.24 2.72 8.75
N LYS A 29 -1.55 2.69 9.03
CA LYS A 29 -2.23 1.59 9.74
C LYS A 29 -2.75 0.51 8.79
N ASP A 30 -3.28 0.90 7.62
CA ASP A 30 -3.81 0.00 6.59
C ASP A 30 -3.29 0.44 5.20
N PRO A 31 -2.00 0.18 4.90
CA PRO A 31 -1.37 0.64 3.67
C PRO A 31 -1.86 -0.16 2.46
N ARG A 32 -2.54 0.50 1.52
CA ARG A 32 -2.85 -0.07 0.20
C ARG A 32 -1.69 0.22 -0.76
N ILE A 33 -0.84 -0.78 -0.98
CA ILE A 33 0.34 -0.69 -1.84
C ILE A 33 0.03 -1.29 -3.20
N ILE A 34 0.19 -0.52 -4.27
CA ILE A 34 0.08 -1.00 -5.66
C ILE A 34 1.44 -1.50 -6.15
N VAL A 35 1.47 -2.70 -6.71
CA VAL A 35 2.71 -3.35 -7.17
C VAL A 35 2.80 -3.47 -8.69
N SER A 36 1.67 -3.41 -9.39
CA SER A 36 1.64 -3.37 -10.86
C SER A 36 0.43 -2.63 -11.40
N ALA A 37 0.52 -2.21 -12.66
CA ALA A 37 -0.56 -1.61 -13.42
C ALA A 37 -0.59 -2.24 -14.81
N GLU A 38 -1.78 -2.62 -15.29
CA GLU A 38 -1.99 -3.18 -16.62
C GLU A 38 -3.30 -2.66 -17.21
N GLY A 39 -3.21 -1.91 -18.32
CA GLY A 39 -4.36 -1.23 -18.91
C GLY A 39 -5.00 -0.26 -17.91
N ASN A 40 -6.31 -0.42 -17.68
CA ASN A 40 -7.09 0.37 -16.71
C ASN A 40 -7.24 -0.34 -15.35
N TYR A 41 -6.27 -1.15 -14.96
CA TYR A 41 -6.30 -1.88 -13.69
C TYR A 41 -4.99 -1.76 -12.94
N TYR A 42 -5.09 -1.47 -11.65
CA TYR A 42 -4.02 -1.65 -10.68
C TYR A 42 -4.10 -3.02 -10.03
N THR A 43 -2.95 -3.56 -9.63
CA THR A 43 -2.86 -4.74 -8.77
C THR A 43 -2.20 -4.35 -7.46
N ASP A 44 -2.87 -4.60 -6.34
CA ASP A 44 -2.31 -4.37 -5.02
C ASP A 44 -1.34 -5.50 -4.60
N ALA A 45 -0.59 -5.26 -3.53
CA ALA A 45 0.37 -6.22 -3.00
C ALA A 45 -0.27 -7.53 -2.48
N ASP A 46 -1.59 -7.52 -2.23
CA ASP A 46 -2.36 -8.70 -1.85
C ASP A 46 -2.90 -9.46 -3.08
N GLY A 47 -2.60 -8.99 -4.30
CA GLY A 47 -3.01 -9.58 -5.57
C GLY A 47 -4.40 -9.18 -6.04
N ARG A 48 -5.05 -8.21 -5.38
CA ARG A 48 -6.37 -7.72 -5.77
C ARG A 48 -6.24 -6.79 -6.98
N ARG A 49 -7.09 -7.02 -7.98
CA ARG A 49 -7.25 -6.10 -9.12
C ARG A 49 -8.24 -5.00 -8.78
N ILE A 50 -7.84 -3.76 -9.01
CA ILE A 50 -8.60 -2.54 -8.76
C ILE A 50 -8.75 -1.83 -10.10
N PHE A 51 -9.98 -1.51 -10.50
CA PHE A 51 -10.24 -0.73 -11.71
C PHE A 51 -9.81 0.72 -11.49
N ASP A 52 -9.06 1.27 -12.45
CA ASP A 52 -8.64 2.67 -12.49
C ASP A 52 -9.59 3.44 -13.40
N GLY A 53 -10.52 4.19 -12.79
CA GLY A 53 -11.62 4.88 -13.47
C GLY A 53 -12.08 6.14 -12.76
#